data_AF-A0A510PDT5-F1
#
_entry.id   AF-A0A510PDT5-F1
#
_cell.length_a   1.000
_cell.length_b   1.000
_cell.length_c   1.000
_cell.angle_alpha   90.00
_cell.angle_beta   90.00
_cell.angle_gamma   90.00
#
_symmetry.space_group_name_H-M   'P 1'
#
loop_
_entity.id
_entity.type
_entity.pdbx_description
1 polymer ?
#
loop_
_entity_poly.entity_id
_entity_poly.type
_entity_poly.pdbx_seq_one_letter_code
_entity_poly.pdbx_strand_id
1 'polypeptide(L)'
;MKAKINDSIQILIDITADFSDLIIPKGTIGAIVECYPNPEAYAIDLMISNPKVIGGFTYENVILSPEQFIVISSQSISVRSPDLVGWVIGTQPNIIPMML
;
A
#
# COMPACT_ATOMS: atom_id res chain seq x y z
N MET A 1 -9.07 3.34 18.97
CA MET A 1 -8.72 3.68 17.58
C MET A 1 -7.27 3.32 17.29
N LYS A 2 -7.06 2.15 16.70
CA LYS A 2 -5.82 1.67 16.10
C LYS A 2 -5.22 2.59 15.03
N ALA A 3 -6.06 3.28 14.25
CA ALA A 3 -5.64 4.14 13.13
C ALA A 3 -6.43 5.46 13.07
N LYS A 4 -5.98 6.40 12.24
CA LYS A 4 -6.65 7.68 11.95
C LYS A 4 -6.81 7.89 10.44
N ILE A 5 -7.69 8.81 10.05
CA ILE A 5 -7.88 9.23 8.65
C ILE A 5 -6.53 9.60 8.03
N ASN A 6 -6.32 9.18 6.77
CA ASN A 6 -5.10 9.30 5.98
C ASN A 6 -3.93 8.39 6.39
N ASP A 7 -4.07 7.56 7.42
CA ASP A 7 -3.08 6.50 7.64
C ASP A 7 -3.10 5.53 6.46
N SER A 8 -1.92 5.21 5.93
CA SER A 8 -1.76 4.12 4.99
C SER A 8 -1.79 2.80 5.74
N ILE A 9 -2.46 1.81 5.15
CA ILE A 9 -2.60 0.48 5.73
C ILE A 9 -2.28 -0.61 4.73
N GLN A 10 -2.10 -1.82 5.24
CA GLN A 10 -2.05 -3.04 4.45
C GLN A 10 -2.99 -4.10 5.05
N ILE A 11 -3.82 -4.73 4.22
CA ILE A 11 -4.74 -5.77 4.70
C ILE A 11 -4.00 -7.10 4.96
N LEU A 12 -4.41 -7.80 6.02
CA LEU A 12 -3.75 -9.01 6.52
C LEU A 12 -4.39 -10.32 6.03
N ILE A 13 -5.58 -10.24 5.45
CA ILE A 13 -6.36 -11.35 4.92
C ILE A 13 -6.96 -10.95 3.57
N ASP A 14 -7.47 -11.93 2.82
CA ASP A 14 -8.30 -11.65 1.64
C ASP A 14 -9.63 -11.05 2.09
N ILE A 15 -10.12 -10.05 1.36
CA ILE A 15 -11.37 -9.33 1.65
C ILE A 15 -12.31 -9.50 0.46
N THR A 16 -13.57 -9.87 0.74
CA THR A 16 -14.62 -9.78 -0.28
C THR A 16 -15.10 -8.33 -0.34
N ALA A 17 -15.15 -7.75 -1.53
CA ALA A 17 -15.65 -6.39 -1.70
C ALA A 17 -17.12 -6.29 -1.27
N ASP A 18 -17.52 -5.14 -0.73
CA ASP A 18 -18.89 -4.93 -0.25
C ASP A 18 -19.90 -4.74 -1.41
N PHE A 19 -19.43 -4.31 -2.58
CA PHE A 19 -20.26 -3.93 -3.73
C PHE A 19 -19.96 -4.73 -5.01
N SER A 20 -19.08 -5.72 -4.95
CA SER A 20 -18.73 -6.58 -6.10
C SER A 20 -18.34 -7.98 -5.65
N ASP A 21 -18.29 -8.93 -6.58
CA ASP A 21 -17.81 -10.30 -6.32
C ASP A 21 -16.26 -10.39 -6.29
N LEU A 22 -15.58 -9.24 -6.22
CA LEU A 22 -14.13 -9.18 -6.24
C LEU A 22 -13.55 -9.64 -4.90
N ILE A 23 -12.61 -10.57 -4.97
CA ILE A 23 -11.73 -10.91 -3.85
C ILE A 23 -10.51 -10.00 -3.92
N ILE A 24 -10.37 -9.12 -2.94
CA ILE A 24 -9.24 -8.22 -2.77
C ILE A 24 -8.13 -8.99 -2.03
N PRO A 25 -6.96 -9.23 -2.66
CA PRO A 25 -5.95 -10.10 -2.08
C PRO A 25 -5.30 -9.49 -0.84
N LYS A 26 -4.98 -10.34 0.14
CA LYS A 26 -4.09 -10.03 1.25
C LYS A 26 -2.88 -9.25 0.76
N GLY A 27 -2.48 -8.25 1.53
CA GLY A 27 -1.32 -7.42 1.23
C GLY A 27 -1.64 -6.21 0.36
N THR A 28 -2.89 -6.06 -0.10
CA THR A 28 -3.38 -4.83 -0.74
C THR A 28 -3.23 -3.64 0.20
N ILE A 29 -2.76 -2.53 -0.36
CA ILE A 29 -2.54 -1.27 0.37
C ILE A 29 -3.74 -0.36 0.17
N GLY A 30 -4.08 0.41 1.19
CA GLY A 30 -5.12 1.42 1.11
C GLY A 30 -4.88 2.58 2.07
N ALA A 31 -5.87 3.47 2.15
CA ALA A 31 -5.89 4.58 3.06
C ALA A 31 -7.19 4.60 3.88
N ILE A 32 -7.07 4.92 5.16
CA ILE A 32 -8.24 5.14 6.02
C ILE A 32 -8.95 6.42 5.57
N VAL A 33 -10.25 6.31 5.26
CA VAL A 33 -11.10 7.46 4.88
C VAL A 33 -12.11 7.83 5.97
N GLU A 34 -12.52 6.87 6.81
CA GLU A 34 -13.39 7.13 7.97
C GLU A 34 -13.07 6.18 9.14
N CYS A 35 -13.30 6.63 10.37
CA CYS A 35 -13.10 5.86 11.60
C CYS A 35 -14.40 5.81 12.42
N TYR A 36 -14.88 4.61 12.75
CA TYR A 36 -16.05 4.39 13.61
C TYR A 36 -15.58 3.89 14.99
N PRO A 37 -15.93 4.57 16.10
CA PRO A 37 -15.38 4.21 17.41
C PRO A 37 -16.15 3.12 18.18
N ASN A 38 -17.39 2.79 17.81
CA ASN A 38 -18.20 1.80 18.52
C ASN A 38 -19.27 1.13 17.63
N PRO A 39 -19.10 -0.15 17.22
CA PRO A 39 -17.87 -0.94 17.37
C PRO A 39 -16.69 -0.29 16.63
N GLU A 40 -15.46 -0.57 17.04
CA GLU A 40 -14.28 -0.03 16.35
C GLU A 40 -14.20 -0.62 14.93
N ALA A 41 -14.29 0.24 13.91
CA ALA A 41 -14.22 -0.14 12.50
C ALA A 41 -13.68 1.02 11.65
N TYR A 42 -13.29 0.72 10.42
CA TYR A 42 -12.65 1.68 9.52
C TYR A 42 -13.17 1.53 8.10
N ALA A 43 -13.57 2.63 7.48
CA ALA A 43 -13.74 2.68 6.04
C ALA A 43 -12.39 2.91 5.37
N ILE A 44 -12.06 2.09 4.38
CA ILE A 44 -10.75 2.04 3.75
C ILE A 44 -10.92 1.97 2.25
N ASP A 45 -10.27 2.88 1.53
CA ASP A 45 -10.11 2.78 0.08
C ASP A 45 -8.90 1.92 -0.25
N LEU A 46 -9.13 0.73 -0.79
CA LEU A 46 -8.10 -0.23 -1.19
C LEU A 46 -7.70 0.01 -2.64
N MET A 47 -6.39 0.12 -2.88
CA MET A 47 -5.82 0.38 -4.21
C MET A 47 -5.47 -0.94 -4.90
N ILE A 48 -6.28 -1.31 -5.90
CA ILE A 48 -6.19 -2.59 -6.61
C ILE A 48 -5.54 -2.35 -7.97
N SER A 49 -4.45 -3.06 -8.27
CA SER A 49 -3.75 -2.93 -9.56
C SER A 49 -4.66 -3.37 -10.71
N ASN A 50 -4.87 -2.48 -11.67
CA ASN A 50 -5.65 -2.75 -12.87
C ASN A 50 -5.03 -2.03 -14.09
N PRO A 51 -4.24 -2.74 -14.92
CA PRO A 51 -3.55 -2.12 -16.06
C PRO A 51 -4.50 -1.69 -17.19
N LYS A 52 -5.80 -2.03 -17.11
CA LYS A 52 -6.80 -1.69 -18.14
C LYS A 52 -7.40 -0.30 -17.97
N VAL A 53 -7.17 0.37 -16.82
CA VAL A 53 -7.70 1.71 -16.55
C VAL A 53 -6.58 2.75 -16.58
N ILE A 54 -6.93 3.98 -16.97
CA ILE A 54 -6.01 5.11 -16.91
C ILE A 54 -5.62 5.33 -15.44
N GLY A 55 -4.31 5.40 -15.17
CA GLY A 55 -3.77 5.47 -13.81
C GLY A 55 -3.36 4.11 -13.24
N GLY A 56 -3.73 2.99 -13.85
CA GLY A 56 -3.24 1.66 -13.50
C GLY A 56 -3.85 1.04 -12.24
N PHE A 57 -4.83 1.69 -11.61
CA PHE A 57 -5.47 1.23 -10.39
C PHE A 57 -6.98 1.45 -10.41
N THR A 58 -7.71 0.50 -9.82
CA THR A 58 -9.11 0.67 -9.39
C THR A 58 -9.17 0.70 -7.87
N TYR A 59 -10.25 1.23 -7.32
CA TYR A 59 -10.43 1.38 -5.88
C TYR A 59 -11.73 0.72 -5.45
N GLU A 60 -11.67 0.04 -4.30
CA GLU A 60 -12.83 -0.54 -3.61
C GLU A 60 -12.85 0.00 -2.18
N ASN A 61 -14.02 0.47 -1.74
CA ASN A 61 -14.22 0.92 -0.37
C ASN A 61 -14.76 -0.24 0.46
N VAL A 62 -14.12 -0.52 1.60
CA VAL A 62 -14.51 -1.61 2.50
C VAL A 62 -14.53 -1.16 3.96
N ILE A 63 -15.36 -1.83 4.78
CA ILE A 63 -15.39 -1.65 6.23
C ILE A 63 -14.63 -2.79 6.92
N LEU A 64 -13.51 -2.47 7.58
CA LEU A 64 -12.68 -3.46 8.27
C LEU A 64 -12.61 -3.26 9.78
N SER A 65 -12.53 -4.36 10.52
CA SER A 65 -12.16 -4.39 11.93
C SER A 65 -10.65 -4.15 12.11
N PRO A 66 -10.21 -3.69 13.30
CA PRO A 66 -8.80 -3.41 13.57
C PRO A 66 -7.88 -4.61 13.25
N GLU A 67 -8.32 -5.84 13.47
CA GLU A 67 -7.50 -7.05 13.33
C GLU A 67 -7.20 -7.42 11.88
N GLN A 68 -7.94 -6.86 10.92
CA GLN A 68 -7.85 -7.22 9.50
C GLN A 68 -6.75 -6.46 8.74
N PHE A 69 -6.07 -5.49 9.37
CA PHE A 69 -5.03 -4.69 8.72
C PHE A 69 -3.88 -4.32 9.66
N ILE A 70 -2.79 -3.80 9.11
CA ILE A 70 -1.73 -3.08 9.84
C ILE A 70 -1.61 -1.66 9.30
N VAL A 71 -1.28 -0.70 10.17
CA VAL A 71 -0.89 0.64 9.74
C VAL A 71 0.56 0.58 9.27
N ILE A 72 0.81 1.00 8.03
CA ILE A 72 2.16 1.10 7.48
C ILE A 72 2.62 2.55 7.63
N SER A 73 3.60 2.76 8.51
CA SER A 73 4.23 4.07 8.66
C SER A 73 4.93 4.42 7.35
N SER A 74 4.58 5.56 6.76
CA SER A 74 5.50 6.27 5.88
C SER A 74 6.64 6.78 6.77
N GLN A 75 7.59 5.90 7.10
CA GLN A 75 8.91 6.36 7.51
C GLN A 75 9.44 7.16 6.33
N SER A 76 9.28 8.48 6.39
CA SER A 76 10.20 9.38 5.71
C SER A 76 11.57 8.87 6.08
N ILE A 77 12.34 8.40 5.10
CA ILE A 77 13.76 8.17 5.29
C ILE A 77 14.31 9.53 5.70
N SER A 78 14.42 9.78 7.00
CA SER A 78 15.22 10.88 7.50
C SER A 78 16.64 10.43 7.24
N VAL A 79 17.22 10.86 6.12
CA VAL A 79 18.64 10.71 5.84
C VAL A 79 19.37 11.49 6.95
N ARG A 80 19.64 10.81 8.07
CA ARG A 80 20.52 11.28 9.15
C ARG A 80 21.85 10.56 9.02
N SER A 81 22.48 10.69 7.86
CA SER A 81 23.89 10.38 7.62
C SER A 81 24.20 10.67 6.15
N PRO A 82 25.07 11.65 5.82
CA PRO A 82 25.57 11.84 4.45
C PRO A 82 26.39 10.65 3.91
N ASP A 83 26.67 9.66 4.74
CA ASP A 83 27.70 8.63 4.55
C ASP A 83 27.22 7.33 3.87
N LEU A 84 25.94 7.23 3.50
CA LEU A 84 25.41 6.12 2.70
C LEU A 84 24.83 6.58 1.36
N VAL A 85 25.47 7.54 0.69
CA VAL A 85 25.30 7.74 -0.76
C VAL A 85 26.22 6.75 -1.47
N GLY A 86 25.86 5.48 -1.41
CA GLY A 86 26.56 4.41 -2.08
C GLY A 86 25.77 3.15 -1.85
N TRP A 87 25.31 2.54 -2.94
CA TRP A 87 24.48 1.34 -2.95
C TRP A 87 23.00 1.59 -2.63
N VAL A 88 22.24 1.98 -3.65
CA VAL A 88 21.15 1.18 -4.24
C VAL A 88 20.51 2.08 -5.30
N ILE A 89 21.10 2.09 -6.50
CA ILE A 89 20.32 2.24 -7.73
C ILE A 89 20.90 1.22 -8.70
N GLY A 90 20.33 0.02 -8.67
CA GLY A 90 20.54 -0.96 -9.71
C GLY A 90 19.94 -0.45 -11.00
N THR A 91 20.76 0.17 -11.85
CA THR A 91 20.50 0.26 -13.28
C THR A 91 21.79 -0.17 -13.96
N GLN A 92 21.82 -1.39 -14.52
CA GLN A 92 22.88 -1.79 -15.44
C GLN A 92 22.77 -0.94 -16.71
N PRO A 93 23.86 -0.29 -17.18
CA PRO A 93 24.00 0.06 -18.58
C PRO A 93 24.99 -0.93 -19.22
N ASN A 94 24.53 -1.55 -20.30
CA ASN A 94 25.32 -2.37 -21.21
C ASN A 94 26.69 -1.72 -21.52
N ILE A 95 27.78 -2.44 -21.26
CA ILE A 95 29.08 -2.17 -21.89
C ILE A 95 29.42 -3.37 -22.76
N ILE A 96 29.47 -3.10 -24.07
CA ILE A 96 29.96 -3.99 -25.13
C ILE A 96 31.41 -4.38 -24.81
N PRO A 97 31.81 -5.66 -24.91
CA PRO A 97 33.18 -6.06 -24.61
C PRO A 97 34.14 -5.63 -25.73
N MET A 98 35.21 -4.97 -25.31
CA MET A 98 36.40 -4.60 -26.07
C MET A 98 37.00 -5.84 -26.77
N MET A 99 37.22 -5.77 -28.08
CA MET A 99 38.11 -6.71 -28.78
C MET A 99 39.40 -5.99 -29.18
N LEU A 100 40.47 -6.40 -28.47
CA LEU A 100 41.91 -6.33 -28.71
C LEU A 100 42.57 -4.96 -28.93
#